data_AF-A0A225X0L7-F1
#
_entry.id   AF-A0A225X0L7-F1
#
_cell.length_a   1.000
_cell.length_b   1.000
_cell.length_c   1.000
_cell.angle_alpha   90.00
_cell.angle_beta   90.00
_cell.angle_gamma   90.00
#
_symmetry.space_group_name_H-M   'P 1'
#
loop_
_entity.id
_entity.type
_entity.pdbx_description
1 polymer ?
#
loop_
_entity_poly.entity_id
_entity_poly.type
_entity_poly.pdbx_seq_one_letter_code
_entity_poly.pdbx_strand_id
1 'polypeptide(L)'
;MGKEELLDALAGLQATESVEGISAQFLVIHEALSDIQRKRWRFLEDSCSTVLRQVFSMVSNGEDEDMVDFGKHKVIISVTKGVELCLQFIEPLLHSTVSIADALDDEQEAANQRGVLVAALLYLFARVSGDPGTKELRNRLVADTLTCGVEIQVILVTLRFREELVECRRSLLPSYESDSEIESDLDSNDDEEMQGDAREFEVEDIQWITEQVAKTWGLTKYRYFLQTSGQEYAFAAWSYRGIGNFVHALLTGDQQGVNALPAIMSPFSWLFHIAAYAHYMIHSEDHQVCCIAVDLCPQGKLSIRVHKENDAKRNNPLSFQEQTASFGERDWMSPLIQVVTNAMVSFPEASRRSSTLAVLKELISKLVVNDRFWLLQDLIMKCPYGNVGAVLLDFVRGDAVKVWSASGMNEQSPFKSTAVCLLLQGTLSQAAERDLALYADLIASCLSLLRFLYIRDKDNTTGVRTKNADCGIWEVLARISTRLLVKINESTSYGESGPHCIDNDFTHLMILEASLSSTMGLCN
;
A
#
# COMPACT_ATOMS: atom_id res chain seq x y z
N MET A 1 26.78 -36.08 -9.01
CA MET A 1 26.52 -36.77 -7.74
C MET A 1 25.53 -35.95 -6.93
N GLY A 2 25.86 -34.73 -6.50
CA GLY A 2 24.95 -33.87 -5.71
C GLY A 2 23.51 -33.68 -6.20
N LYS A 3 23.20 -33.67 -7.51
CA LYS A 3 21.80 -33.56 -7.99
C LYS A 3 20.93 -34.78 -7.63
N GLU A 4 21.45 -35.99 -7.83
CA GLU A 4 20.70 -37.23 -7.60
C GLU A 4 20.53 -37.46 -6.09
N GLU A 5 21.61 -37.23 -5.33
CA GLU A 5 21.62 -37.26 -3.87
C GLU A 5 20.62 -36.25 -3.27
N LEU A 6 20.53 -35.04 -3.86
CA LEU A 6 19.54 -34.06 -3.43
C LEU A 6 18.10 -34.54 -3.66
N LEU A 7 17.80 -35.09 -4.84
CA LEU A 7 16.45 -35.57 -5.16
C LEU A 7 16.04 -36.73 -4.25
N ASP A 8 16.96 -37.66 -3.98
CA ASP A 8 16.73 -38.78 -3.06
C ASP A 8 16.51 -38.29 -1.63
N ALA A 9 17.29 -37.30 -1.17
CA ALA A 9 17.12 -36.69 0.15
C ALA A 9 15.78 -35.93 0.28
N LEU A 10 15.35 -35.22 -0.77
CA LEU A 10 14.05 -34.54 -0.80
C LEU A 10 12.88 -35.53 -0.81
N ALA A 11 13.01 -36.66 -1.52
CA ALA A 11 12.02 -37.74 -1.48
C ALA A 11 11.95 -38.39 -0.08
N GLY A 12 13.12 -38.62 0.54
CA GLY A 12 13.21 -39.12 1.93
C GLY A 12 12.59 -38.16 2.95
N LEU A 13 12.78 -36.85 2.77
CA LEU A 13 12.17 -35.81 3.58
C LEU A 13 10.63 -35.83 3.50
N GLN A 14 10.07 -35.96 2.28
CA GLN A 14 8.62 -36.05 2.07
C GLN A 14 8.00 -37.31 2.67
N ALA A 15 8.75 -38.42 2.72
CA ALA A 15 8.31 -39.67 3.32
C ALA A 15 8.36 -39.67 4.87
N THR A 16 8.94 -38.65 5.49
CA THR A 16 9.17 -38.60 6.94
C THR A 16 8.02 -37.93 7.68
N GLU A 17 7.51 -38.58 8.73
CA GLU A 17 6.40 -38.09 9.56
C GLU A 17 6.83 -37.58 10.97
N SER A 18 8.14 -37.56 11.28
CA SER A 18 8.68 -37.10 12.56
C SER A 18 9.63 -35.91 12.43
N VAL A 19 9.71 -35.09 13.48
CA VAL A 19 10.61 -33.92 13.55
C VAL A 19 12.07 -34.37 13.48
N GLU A 20 12.45 -35.41 14.21
CA GLU A 20 13.82 -35.92 14.25
C GLU A 20 14.26 -36.46 12.90
N GLY A 21 13.36 -37.14 12.17
CA GLY A 21 13.67 -37.65 10.85
C GLY A 21 13.85 -36.53 9.83
N ILE A 22 13.07 -35.45 9.94
CA ILE A 22 13.22 -34.26 9.09
C ILE A 22 14.56 -33.57 9.36
N SER A 23 14.90 -33.36 10.63
CA SER A 23 16.20 -32.79 11.00
C SER A 23 17.38 -33.64 10.53
N ALA A 24 17.24 -34.96 10.50
CA ALA A 24 18.27 -35.86 10.00
C ALA A 24 18.53 -35.67 8.50
N GLN A 25 17.49 -35.38 7.71
CA GLN A 25 17.63 -35.13 6.27
C GLN A 25 18.28 -33.79 5.93
N PHE A 26 18.26 -32.81 6.85
CA PHE A 26 18.84 -31.48 6.59
C PHE A 26 20.33 -31.54 6.24
N LEU A 27 21.11 -32.34 6.97
CA LEU A 27 22.55 -32.47 6.72
C LEU A 27 22.84 -33.04 5.33
N VAL A 28 22.08 -34.06 4.91
CA VAL A 28 22.23 -34.70 3.60
C VAL A 28 21.90 -33.70 2.49
N ILE A 29 20.83 -32.92 2.67
CA ILE A 29 20.44 -31.86 1.73
C ILE A 29 21.52 -30.76 1.66
N HIS A 30 22.07 -30.34 2.80
CA HIS A 30 23.13 -29.33 2.84
C HIS A 30 24.41 -29.78 2.12
N GLU A 31 24.83 -31.02 2.31
CA GLU A 31 25.99 -31.62 1.63
C GLU A 31 25.75 -31.68 0.12
N ALA A 32 24.61 -32.22 -0.32
CA ALA A 32 24.26 -32.31 -1.74
C ALA A 32 24.17 -30.93 -2.42
N LEU A 33 23.66 -29.90 -1.72
CA LEU A 33 23.62 -28.52 -2.22
C LEU A 33 24.99 -27.84 -2.29
N SER A 34 25.97 -28.29 -1.50
CA SER A 34 27.34 -27.77 -1.53
C SER A 34 28.11 -28.24 -2.77
N ASP A 35 27.76 -29.42 -3.29
CA ASP A 35 28.37 -30.01 -4.49
C ASP A 35 27.81 -29.43 -5.80
N ILE A 36 26.68 -28.72 -5.74
CA ILE A 36 26.04 -28.12 -6.92
C ILE A 36 26.59 -26.71 -7.16
N GLN A 37 27.36 -26.55 -8.25
CA GLN A 37 27.97 -25.25 -8.59
C GLN A 37 27.19 -24.43 -9.63
N ARG A 38 26.37 -25.06 -10.48
CA ARG A 38 25.70 -24.38 -11.60
C ARG A 38 24.19 -24.32 -11.39
N LYS A 39 23.58 -23.13 -11.56
CA LYS A 39 22.14 -22.88 -11.34
C LYS A 39 21.70 -23.33 -9.94
N ARG A 40 22.57 -23.17 -8.95
CA ARG A 40 22.38 -23.65 -7.58
C ARG A 40 21.15 -23.01 -6.93
N TRP A 41 20.83 -21.77 -7.30
CA TRP A 41 19.63 -21.08 -6.79
C TRP A 41 18.32 -21.85 -7.03
N ARG A 42 18.19 -22.59 -8.15
CA ARG A 42 16.98 -23.41 -8.42
C ARG A 42 16.85 -24.56 -7.44
N PHE A 43 17.97 -25.22 -7.16
CA PHE A 43 18.02 -26.31 -6.20
C PHE A 43 17.82 -25.81 -4.76
N LEU A 44 18.31 -24.61 -4.44
CA LEU A 44 18.00 -23.94 -3.17
C LEU A 44 16.51 -23.65 -3.05
N GLU A 45 15.88 -23.16 -4.11
CA GLU A 45 14.45 -22.86 -4.15
C GLU A 45 13.61 -24.13 -3.94
N ASP A 46 13.89 -25.21 -4.67
CA ASP A 46 13.21 -26.50 -4.52
C ASP A 46 13.39 -27.09 -3.11
N SER A 47 14.59 -26.96 -2.55
CA SER A 47 14.90 -27.48 -1.21
C SER A 47 14.18 -26.70 -0.12
N CYS A 48 14.27 -25.36 -0.16
CA CYS A 48 13.54 -24.50 0.76
C CYS A 48 12.04 -24.74 0.64
N SER A 49 11.53 -24.87 -0.60
CA SER A 49 10.13 -25.15 -0.86
C SER A 49 9.63 -26.41 -0.19
N THR A 50 10.36 -27.50 -0.40
CA THR A 50 10.00 -28.81 0.11
C THR A 50 10.07 -28.85 1.64
N VAL A 51 11.13 -28.28 2.23
CA VAL A 51 11.27 -28.19 3.69
C VAL A 51 10.16 -27.37 4.31
N LEU A 52 9.89 -26.16 3.80
CA LEU A 52 8.82 -25.31 4.31
C LEU A 52 7.47 -26.02 4.23
N ARG A 53 7.12 -26.62 3.08
CA ARG A 53 5.87 -27.36 2.92
C ARG A 53 5.75 -28.53 3.89
N GLN A 54 6.81 -29.33 4.01
CA GLN A 54 6.78 -30.50 4.89
C GLN A 54 6.63 -30.08 6.35
N VAL A 55 7.43 -29.11 6.81
CA VAL A 55 7.39 -28.60 8.18
C VAL A 55 6.03 -27.99 8.50
N PHE A 56 5.50 -27.11 7.66
CA PHE A 56 4.20 -26.48 7.90
C PHE A 56 3.01 -27.43 7.70
N SER A 57 3.18 -28.59 7.05
CA SER A 57 2.15 -29.64 7.03
C SER A 57 1.96 -30.34 8.39
N MET A 58 2.91 -30.20 9.31
CA MET A 58 2.86 -30.72 10.69
C MET A 58 2.44 -29.64 11.69
N VAL A 59 2.28 -28.38 11.26
CA VAL A 59 1.87 -27.30 12.14
C VAL A 59 0.35 -27.32 12.30
N SER A 60 -0.16 -27.21 13.53
CA SER A 60 -1.60 -26.97 13.75
C SER A 60 -1.94 -25.52 13.42
N ASN A 61 -2.87 -25.34 12.47
CA ASN A 61 -3.56 -24.08 12.27
C ASN A 61 -4.67 -24.01 13.31
N GLY A 62 -4.57 -23.09 14.28
CA GLY A 62 -5.58 -22.91 15.33
C GLY A 62 -6.93 -22.37 14.86
N GLU A 63 -7.27 -22.49 13.57
CA GLU A 63 -8.51 -21.99 12.96
C GLU A 63 -9.34 -23.09 12.26
N ASP A 64 -8.83 -24.31 12.11
CA ASP A 64 -9.58 -25.45 11.55
C ASP A 64 -10.02 -26.41 12.68
N GLU A 65 -10.85 -25.93 13.60
CA GLU A 65 -11.71 -26.80 14.41
C GLU A 65 -13.04 -27.03 13.70
N ASP A 66 -13.04 -27.55 12.48
CA ASP A 66 -14.23 -28.22 11.95
C ASP A 66 -13.87 -29.23 10.85
N MET A 67 -14.06 -30.51 11.20
CA MET A 67 -14.34 -31.63 10.29
C MET A 67 -13.25 -32.04 9.30
N VAL A 68 -12.18 -32.71 9.75
CA VAL A 68 -11.72 -33.93 9.05
C VAL A 68 -11.09 -34.96 10.01
N ASP A 69 -11.78 -36.08 10.19
CA ASP A 69 -11.23 -37.32 10.75
C ASP A 69 -10.35 -38.00 9.69
N PHE A 70 -9.02 -37.83 9.78
CA PHE A 70 -8.07 -38.69 9.07
C PHE A 70 -7.10 -39.33 10.06
N GLY A 71 -7.33 -40.61 10.32
CA GLY A 71 -6.46 -41.47 11.08
C GLY A 71 -5.05 -41.55 10.49
N LYS A 72 -4.10 -40.93 11.18
CA LYS A 72 -2.70 -41.32 11.39
C LYS A 72 -2.15 -40.37 12.46
N HIS A 73 -1.35 -40.88 13.40
CA HIS A 73 -0.71 -40.05 14.44
C HIS A 73 0.33 -39.11 13.81
N LYS A 74 -0.11 -38.07 13.10
CA LYS A 74 0.76 -37.02 12.56
C LYS A 74 1.22 -36.18 13.75
N VAL A 75 2.53 -36.03 13.91
CA VAL A 75 3.08 -35.15 14.96
C VAL A 75 2.60 -33.73 14.67
N ILE A 76 1.87 -33.14 15.60
CA ILE A 76 1.40 -31.75 15.50
C ILE A 76 2.35 -30.87 16.31
N ILE A 77 2.98 -29.90 15.66
CA ILE A 77 3.86 -28.91 16.28
C ILE A 77 3.23 -27.52 16.27
N SER A 78 3.68 -26.64 17.16
CA SER A 78 3.27 -25.23 17.16
C SER A 78 3.90 -24.47 16.00
N VAL A 79 3.27 -23.36 15.59
CA VAL A 79 3.81 -22.46 14.54
C VAL A 79 5.23 -22.00 14.88
N THR A 80 5.48 -21.60 16.13
CA THR A 80 6.81 -21.19 16.61
C THR A 80 7.83 -22.31 16.44
N LYS A 81 7.45 -23.56 16.77
CA LYS A 81 8.34 -24.70 16.61
C LYS A 81 8.60 -25.04 15.14
N GLY A 82 7.60 -24.88 14.28
CA GLY A 82 7.76 -24.99 12.83
C GLY A 82 8.73 -23.96 12.27
N VAL A 83 8.65 -22.69 12.72
CA VAL A 83 9.59 -21.65 12.32
C VAL A 83 11.01 -21.96 12.79
N GLU A 84 11.20 -22.38 14.05
CA GLU A 84 12.51 -22.81 14.56
C GLU A 84 13.11 -23.95 13.74
N LEU A 85 12.31 -24.95 13.39
CA LEU A 85 12.76 -26.11 12.61
C LEU A 85 13.18 -25.70 11.19
N CYS A 86 12.45 -24.76 10.57
CA CYS A 86 12.85 -24.20 9.28
C CYS A 86 14.14 -23.37 9.39
N LEU A 87 14.33 -22.62 10.48
CA LEU A 87 15.57 -21.85 10.70
C LEU A 87 16.79 -22.74 10.88
N GLN A 88 16.66 -23.89 11.55
CA GLN A 88 17.73 -24.89 11.62
C GLN A 88 18.20 -25.37 10.24
N PHE A 89 17.30 -25.38 9.25
CA PHE A 89 17.64 -25.70 7.87
C PHE A 89 18.23 -24.50 7.11
N ILE A 90 17.68 -23.30 7.27
CA ILE A 90 18.04 -22.13 6.46
C ILE A 90 19.35 -21.49 6.93
N GLU A 91 19.61 -21.38 8.24
CA GLU A 91 20.77 -20.66 8.78
C GLU A 91 22.14 -21.19 8.28
N PRO A 92 22.38 -22.51 8.23
CA PRO A 92 23.61 -23.04 7.64
C PRO A 92 23.76 -22.66 6.15
N LEU A 93 22.64 -22.59 5.41
CA LEU A 93 22.62 -22.18 4.02
C LEU A 93 22.92 -20.69 3.85
N LEU A 94 22.57 -19.84 4.82
CA LEU A 94 22.92 -18.41 4.80
C LEU A 94 24.44 -18.24 4.80
N HIS A 95 25.12 -18.84 5.77
CA HIS A 95 26.58 -18.72 5.89
C HIS A 95 27.31 -19.33 4.68
N SER A 96 26.86 -20.49 4.22
CA SER A 96 27.39 -21.14 3.01
C SER A 96 27.22 -20.25 1.78
N THR A 97 26.02 -19.68 1.60
CA THR A 97 25.70 -18.88 0.41
C THR A 97 26.39 -17.53 0.41
N VAL A 98 26.58 -16.88 1.56
CA VAL A 98 27.38 -15.64 1.64
C VAL A 98 28.83 -15.94 1.20
N SER A 99 29.44 -16.99 1.75
CA SER A 99 30.82 -17.41 1.41
C SER A 99 30.98 -17.78 -0.07
N ILE A 100 30.05 -18.56 -0.62
CA ILE A 100 30.07 -18.98 -2.03
C ILE A 100 29.81 -17.78 -2.95
N ALA A 101 28.82 -16.94 -2.63
CA ALA A 101 28.46 -15.79 -3.45
C ALA A 101 29.58 -14.75 -3.56
N ASP A 102 30.39 -14.57 -2.50
CA ASP A 102 31.55 -13.67 -2.54
C ASP A 102 32.71 -14.24 -3.39
N ALA A 103 32.69 -15.55 -3.68
CA ALA A 103 33.69 -16.25 -4.50
C ALA A 103 33.23 -16.50 -5.95
N LEU A 104 31.97 -16.20 -6.29
CA LEU A 104 31.41 -16.41 -7.63
C LEU A 104 31.72 -15.23 -8.55
N ASP A 105 32.21 -15.50 -9.75
CA ASP A 105 32.35 -14.49 -10.82
C ASP A 105 30.99 -14.08 -11.43
N ASP A 106 29.97 -14.95 -11.32
CA ASP A 106 28.61 -14.68 -11.80
C ASP A 106 27.79 -13.94 -10.74
N GLU A 107 27.78 -12.61 -10.84
CA GLU A 107 27.02 -11.75 -9.93
C GLU A 107 25.52 -12.04 -9.93
N GLN A 108 24.95 -12.52 -11.04
CA GLN A 108 23.51 -12.78 -11.14
C GLN A 108 23.13 -14.09 -10.44
N GLU A 109 23.96 -15.12 -10.59
CA GLU A 109 23.83 -16.38 -9.83
C GLU A 109 23.95 -16.10 -8.33
N ALA A 110 24.95 -15.32 -7.92
CA ALA A 110 25.13 -14.91 -6.52
C ALA A 110 23.91 -14.13 -5.97
N ALA A 111 23.38 -13.17 -6.74
CA ALA A 111 22.20 -12.40 -6.36
C ALA A 111 20.93 -13.26 -6.27
N ASN A 112 20.74 -14.22 -7.19
CA ASN A 112 19.59 -15.13 -7.17
C ASN A 112 19.63 -16.06 -5.95
N GLN A 113 20.80 -16.62 -5.61
CA GLN A 113 20.92 -17.48 -4.42
C GLN A 113 20.57 -16.71 -3.13
N ARG A 114 21.05 -15.46 -2.99
CA ARG A 114 20.70 -14.58 -1.87
C ARG A 114 19.20 -14.24 -1.87
N GLY A 115 18.62 -13.99 -3.05
CA GLY A 115 17.20 -13.69 -3.21
C GLY A 115 16.28 -14.82 -2.75
N VAL A 116 16.60 -16.07 -3.10
CA VAL A 116 15.83 -17.26 -2.66
C VAL A 116 15.80 -17.38 -1.13
N LEU A 117 16.95 -17.23 -0.47
CA LEU A 117 17.03 -17.34 0.98
C LEU A 117 16.27 -16.22 1.69
N VAL A 118 16.36 -14.99 1.18
CA VAL A 118 15.55 -13.86 1.68
C VAL A 118 14.06 -14.13 1.49
N ALA A 119 13.62 -14.67 0.34
CA ALA A 119 12.22 -15.02 0.13
C ALA A 119 11.73 -16.10 1.11
N ALA A 120 12.54 -17.11 1.41
CA ALA A 120 12.24 -18.12 2.42
C ALA A 120 12.13 -17.53 3.83
N LEU A 121 13.03 -16.61 4.21
CA LEU A 121 12.97 -15.90 5.50
C LEU A 121 11.73 -15.00 5.60
N LEU A 122 11.37 -14.29 4.51
CA LEU A 122 10.16 -13.49 4.45
C LEU A 122 8.90 -14.35 4.58
N TYR A 123 8.91 -15.57 4.03
CA TYR A 123 7.83 -16.54 4.26
C TYR A 123 7.70 -16.91 5.74
N LEU A 124 8.81 -17.16 6.43
CA LEU A 124 8.80 -17.41 7.87
C LEU A 124 8.29 -16.20 8.66
N PHE A 125 8.68 -14.98 8.28
CA PHE A 125 8.14 -13.74 8.86
C PHE A 125 6.63 -13.62 8.74
N ALA A 126 6.04 -14.10 7.64
CA ALA A 126 4.59 -14.08 7.46
C ALA A 126 3.85 -15.02 8.43
N ARG A 127 4.55 -16.04 8.96
CA ARG A 127 4.01 -17.05 9.88
C ARG A 127 4.20 -16.69 11.36
N VAL A 128 5.09 -15.76 11.68
CA VAL A 128 5.31 -15.32 13.07
C VAL A 128 4.22 -14.33 13.48
N SER A 129 3.50 -14.62 14.58
CA SER A 129 2.51 -13.71 15.16
C SER A 129 3.17 -12.48 15.79
N GLY A 130 2.41 -11.39 15.90
CA GLY A 130 2.85 -10.13 16.52
C GLY A 130 3.05 -10.20 18.04
N ASP A 131 2.83 -11.37 18.66
CA ASP A 131 2.79 -11.54 20.11
C ASP A 131 4.12 -11.17 20.79
N PRO A 132 4.09 -10.69 22.06
CA PRO A 132 5.30 -10.36 22.81
C PRO A 132 6.26 -11.56 22.95
N GLY A 133 5.73 -12.78 23.01
CA GLY A 133 6.50 -14.02 23.14
C GLY A 133 7.35 -14.38 21.91
N THR A 134 7.10 -13.77 20.75
CA THR A 134 7.86 -14.03 19.51
C THR A 134 8.92 -12.95 19.21
N LYS A 135 9.12 -11.99 20.13
CA LYS A 135 10.05 -10.86 19.92
C LYS A 135 11.48 -11.32 19.61
N GLU A 136 11.99 -12.31 20.33
CA GLU A 136 13.33 -12.87 20.10
C GLU A 136 13.45 -13.53 18.73
N LEU A 137 12.43 -14.32 18.35
CA LEU A 137 12.36 -14.96 17.04
C LEU A 137 12.31 -13.95 15.89
N ARG A 138 11.54 -12.86 16.05
CA ARG A 138 11.50 -11.75 15.09
C ARG A 138 12.86 -11.08 14.93
N ASN A 139 13.54 -10.76 16.03
CA ASN A 139 14.86 -10.14 15.98
C ASN A 139 15.91 -11.04 15.30
N ARG A 140 15.84 -12.36 15.56
CA ARG A 140 16.67 -13.36 14.88
C ARG A 140 16.40 -13.37 13.37
N LEU A 141 15.14 -13.44 12.96
CA LEU A 141 14.76 -13.38 11.54
C LEU A 141 15.21 -12.08 10.85
N VAL A 142 15.15 -10.92 11.53
CA VAL A 142 15.69 -9.66 10.98
C VAL A 142 17.20 -9.80 10.77
N ALA A 143 17.94 -10.28 11.78
CA ALA A 143 19.39 -10.47 11.69
C ALA A 143 19.78 -11.43 10.55
N ASP A 144 19.07 -12.54 10.41
CA ASP A 144 19.29 -13.53 9.35
C ASP A 144 19.04 -12.92 7.97
N THR A 145 17.97 -12.14 7.82
CA THR A 145 17.63 -11.45 6.55
C THR A 145 18.71 -10.44 6.16
N LEU A 146 19.23 -9.69 7.14
CA LEU A 146 20.31 -8.73 6.91
C LEU A 146 21.63 -9.42 6.55
N THR A 147 21.90 -10.58 7.14
CA THR A 147 23.13 -11.37 6.90
C THR A 147 23.21 -11.89 5.47
N CYS A 148 22.08 -12.12 4.79
CA CYS A 148 22.05 -12.54 3.38
C CYS A 148 22.70 -11.54 2.41
N GLY A 149 22.86 -10.27 2.79
CA GLY A 149 23.50 -9.25 1.94
C GLY A 149 22.67 -8.83 0.73
N VAL A 150 21.34 -9.02 0.77
CA VAL A 150 20.41 -8.35 -0.16
C VAL A 150 20.16 -6.94 0.36
N GLU A 151 20.22 -5.96 -0.53
CA GLU A 151 19.93 -4.57 -0.16
C GLU A 151 18.50 -4.45 0.38
N ILE A 152 18.35 -3.89 1.59
CA ILE A 152 17.04 -3.74 2.24
C ILE A 152 16.07 -3.02 1.30
N GLN A 153 16.54 -2.03 0.55
CA GLN A 153 15.75 -1.28 -0.42
C GLN A 153 15.05 -2.18 -1.45
N VAL A 154 15.75 -3.18 -1.98
CA VAL A 154 15.20 -4.14 -2.95
C VAL A 154 14.00 -4.90 -2.36
N ILE A 155 14.10 -5.30 -1.08
CA ILE A 155 13.03 -6.00 -0.37
C ILE A 155 11.79 -5.11 -0.22
N LEU A 156 11.99 -3.85 0.17
CA LEU A 156 10.92 -2.88 0.41
C LEU A 156 10.23 -2.45 -0.89
N VAL A 157 10.99 -2.28 -1.97
CA VAL A 157 10.41 -1.81 -3.24
C VAL A 157 9.66 -2.93 -3.95
N THR A 158 9.84 -4.19 -3.55
CA THR A 158 9.33 -5.37 -4.28
C THR A 158 7.82 -5.32 -4.49
N LEU A 159 7.01 -4.99 -3.47
CA LEU A 159 5.55 -4.91 -3.62
C LEU A 159 5.18 -3.79 -4.60
N ARG A 160 5.78 -2.63 -4.44
CA ARG A 160 5.47 -1.47 -5.27
C ARG A 160 5.91 -1.64 -6.72
N PHE A 161 7.05 -2.30 -6.94
CA PHE A 161 7.50 -2.70 -8.26
C PHE A 161 6.47 -3.60 -8.95
N ARG A 162 5.88 -4.56 -8.22
CA ARG A 162 4.86 -5.45 -8.76
C ARG A 162 3.57 -4.71 -9.13
N GLU A 163 3.11 -3.79 -8.28
CA GLU A 163 1.96 -2.93 -8.60
C GLU A 163 2.20 -2.13 -9.88
N GLU A 164 3.37 -1.52 -10.03
CA GLU A 164 3.71 -0.77 -11.24
C GLU A 164 3.76 -1.66 -12.48
N LEU A 165 4.32 -2.86 -12.34
CA LEU A 165 4.42 -3.82 -13.43
C LEU A 165 3.04 -4.36 -13.85
N VAL A 166 2.10 -4.53 -12.92
CA VAL A 166 0.69 -4.84 -13.25
C VAL A 166 0.04 -3.69 -14.01
N GLU A 167 0.24 -2.44 -13.57
CA GLU A 167 -0.35 -1.27 -14.23
C GLU A 167 0.24 -1.02 -15.63
N CYS A 168 1.56 -1.19 -15.79
CA CYS A 168 2.21 -1.13 -17.10
C CYS A 168 1.68 -2.21 -18.04
N ARG A 169 1.50 -3.45 -17.56
CA ARG A 169 0.91 -4.53 -18.35
C ARG A 169 -0.52 -4.19 -18.77
N ARG A 170 -1.36 -3.71 -17.84
CA ARG A 170 -2.73 -3.29 -18.12
C ARG A 170 -2.80 -2.18 -19.18
N SER A 171 -1.84 -1.26 -19.16
CA SER A 171 -1.82 -0.11 -20.07
C SER A 171 -1.26 -0.43 -21.46
N LEU A 172 -0.33 -1.38 -21.55
CA LEU A 172 0.43 -1.66 -22.78
C LEU A 172 -0.04 -2.91 -23.52
N LEU A 173 -0.62 -3.88 -22.79
CA LEU A 173 -1.15 -5.09 -23.38
C LEU A 173 -2.66 -4.95 -23.60
N PRO A 174 -3.22 -5.51 -24.69
CA PRO A 174 -4.65 -5.56 -24.90
C PRO A 174 -5.35 -6.19 -23.68
N SER A 175 -6.31 -5.49 -23.09
CA SER A 175 -7.10 -6.06 -22.00
C SER A 175 -8.03 -7.15 -22.56
N TYR A 176 -7.85 -8.40 -22.14
CA TYR A 176 -8.89 -9.44 -22.23
C TYR A 176 -10.04 -9.17 -21.22
N GLU A 177 -10.42 -7.91 -21.02
CA GLU A 177 -11.70 -7.54 -20.42
C GLU A 177 -12.70 -7.38 -21.58
N SER A 178 -13.04 -8.50 -22.22
CA SER A 178 -14.11 -8.58 -23.22
C SER A 178 -15.09 -9.67 -22.80
N ASP A 179 -16.18 -9.24 -22.15
CA ASP A 179 -17.49 -9.89 -22.07
C ASP A 179 -17.54 -11.41 -21.78
N SER A 180 -17.19 -11.82 -20.55
CA SER A 180 -17.78 -13.03 -19.99
C SER A 180 -18.09 -12.87 -18.50
N GLU A 181 -19.21 -12.20 -18.21
CA GLU A 181 -20.03 -12.55 -17.06
C GLU A 181 -20.58 -13.97 -17.25
N ILE A 182 -19.75 -15.00 -17.08
CA ILE A 182 -20.23 -16.36 -16.85
C ILE A 182 -19.33 -16.98 -15.79
N GLU A 183 -19.71 -16.77 -14.53
CA GLU A 183 -19.62 -17.85 -13.55
C GLU A 183 -20.41 -19.04 -14.11
N SER A 184 -19.73 -20.04 -14.65
CA SER A 184 -20.27 -21.39 -14.67
C SER A 184 -19.14 -22.40 -14.74
N ASP A 185 -18.96 -23.11 -13.63
CA ASP A 185 -18.46 -24.48 -13.64
C ASP A 185 -19.12 -25.26 -14.79
N LEU A 186 -18.32 -25.96 -15.60
CA LEU A 186 -18.52 -27.34 -16.07
C LEU A 186 -17.75 -27.62 -17.37
N ASP A 187 -17.09 -28.78 -17.37
CA ASP A 187 -16.41 -29.50 -18.46
C ASP A 187 -16.87 -29.22 -19.90
N SER A 188 -15.92 -28.88 -20.78
CA SER A 188 -15.86 -29.49 -22.11
C SER A 188 -14.46 -29.43 -22.70
N ASN A 189 -13.84 -30.62 -22.83
CA ASN A 189 -12.68 -30.86 -23.69
C ASN A 189 -13.07 -30.61 -25.15
N ASP A 190 -12.31 -29.75 -25.82
CA ASP A 190 -11.91 -29.81 -27.23
C ASP A 190 -11.67 -28.37 -27.71
N ASP A 191 -10.39 -27.99 -27.87
CA ASP A 191 -9.87 -27.05 -28.88
C ASP A 191 -8.37 -26.76 -28.60
N GLU A 192 -7.51 -27.78 -28.76
CA GLU A 192 -6.06 -27.69 -28.54
C GLU A 192 -5.22 -27.40 -29.81
N GLU A 193 -5.80 -27.00 -30.94
CA GLU A 193 -5.01 -26.88 -32.20
C GLU A 193 -4.83 -25.46 -32.78
N MET A 194 -5.27 -24.37 -32.13
CA MET A 194 -5.07 -23.00 -32.65
C MET A 194 -4.58 -21.95 -31.63
N GLN A 195 -4.07 -22.34 -30.45
CA GLN A 195 -3.59 -21.42 -29.40
C GLN A 195 -2.05 -21.32 -29.27
N GLY A 196 -1.28 -21.89 -30.21
CA GLY A 196 0.19 -21.93 -30.13
C GLY A 196 0.87 -20.57 -30.29
N ASP A 197 0.46 -19.79 -31.30
CA ASP A 197 1.21 -18.58 -31.69
C ASP A 197 0.83 -17.33 -30.88
N ALA A 198 -0.40 -17.23 -30.35
CA ALA A 198 -0.83 -16.05 -29.59
C ALA A 198 -0.17 -15.95 -28.20
N ARG A 199 0.16 -17.09 -27.57
CA ARG A 199 0.78 -17.13 -26.24
C ARG A 199 2.27 -16.79 -26.25
N GLU A 200 2.97 -17.04 -27.36
CA GLU A 200 4.43 -16.82 -27.43
C GLU A 200 4.76 -15.31 -27.49
N PHE A 201 3.98 -14.53 -28.26
CA PHE A 201 4.10 -13.05 -28.29
C PHE A 201 3.74 -12.42 -26.93
N GLU A 202 2.72 -12.92 -26.24
CA GLU A 202 2.36 -12.43 -24.90
C GLU A 202 3.48 -12.66 -23.87
N VAL A 203 4.18 -13.80 -23.93
CA VAL A 203 5.28 -14.10 -23.01
C VAL A 203 6.49 -13.20 -23.30
N GLU A 204 6.83 -12.96 -24.56
CA GLU A 204 7.91 -12.06 -24.96
C GLU A 204 7.61 -10.60 -24.56
N ASP A 205 6.38 -10.13 -24.79
CA ASP A 205 5.96 -8.78 -24.43
C ASP A 205 5.92 -8.58 -22.90
N ILE A 206 5.41 -9.56 -22.15
CA ILE A 206 5.42 -9.55 -20.68
C ILE A 206 6.86 -9.52 -20.15
N GLN A 207 7.75 -10.32 -20.75
CA GLN A 207 9.15 -10.35 -20.36
C GLN A 207 9.84 -9.03 -20.68
N TRP A 208 9.59 -8.46 -21.86
CA TRP A 208 10.13 -7.18 -22.27
C TRP A 208 9.67 -6.04 -21.34
N ILE A 209 8.37 -5.96 -21.03
CA ILE A 209 7.82 -4.97 -20.07
C ILE A 209 8.51 -5.13 -18.71
N THR A 210 8.61 -6.37 -18.22
CA THR A 210 9.26 -6.67 -16.93
C THR A 210 10.71 -6.20 -16.92
N GLU A 211 11.46 -6.42 -18.01
CA GLU A 211 12.86 -5.99 -18.14
C GLU A 211 12.99 -4.46 -18.20
N GLN A 212 12.10 -3.75 -18.91
CA GLN A 212 12.14 -2.28 -18.97
C GLN A 212 11.78 -1.63 -17.64
N VAL A 213 10.74 -2.11 -16.95
CA VAL A 213 10.37 -1.60 -15.62
C VAL A 213 11.50 -1.91 -14.64
N ALA A 214 12.04 -3.13 -14.65
CA ALA A 214 13.17 -3.52 -13.79
C ALA A 214 14.40 -2.63 -14.01
N LYS A 215 14.70 -2.27 -15.26
CA LYS A 215 15.78 -1.35 -15.61
C LYS A 215 15.54 0.06 -15.09
N THR A 216 14.30 0.55 -15.17
CA THR A 216 13.92 1.88 -14.68
C THR A 216 13.97 1.96 -13.16
N TRP A 217 13.69 0.86 -12.48
CA TRP A 217 13.79 0.72 -11.03
C TRP A 217 15.18 0.27 -10.58
N GLY A 218 16.13 0.05 -11.50
CA GLY A 218 17.46 -0.54 -11.28
C GLY A 218 17.46 -1.83 -10.45
N LEU A 219 16.40 -2.63 -10.56
CA LEU A 219 16.27 -3.94 -9.93
C LEU A 219 16.78 -5.07 -10.82
N THR A 220 17.47 -4.76 -11.93
CA THR A 220 17.96 -5.74 -12.90
C THR A 220 18.86 -6.80 -12.31
N LYS A 221 19.59 -6.50 -11.22
CA LYS A 221 20.43 -7.45 -10.48
C LYS A 221 19.61 -8.48 -9.68
N TYR A 222 18.38 -8.13 -9.32
CA TYR A 222 17.52 -8.90 -8.42
C TYR A 222 16.31 -9.49 -9.14
N ARG A 223 16.55 -10.09 -10.33
CA ARG A 223 15.52 -10.72 -11.19
C ARG A 223 14.60 -11.70 -10.45
N TYR A 224 15.12 -12.39 -9.45
CA TYR A 224 14.34 -13.30 -8.60
C TYR A 224 13.10 -12.63 -7.98
N PHE A 225 13.18 -11.34 -7.60
CA PHE A 225 12.03 -10.62 -7.05
C PHE A 225 11.07 -10.07 -8.12
N LEU A 226 11.49 -10.06 -9.40
CA LEU A 226 10.80 -9.42 -10.54
C LEU A 226 9.93 -10.40 -11.36
N GLN A 227 10.33 -11.68 -11.42
CA GLN A 227 9.61 -12.68 -12.21
C GLN A 227 8.50 -13.34 -11.38
N THR A 228 7.25 -13.22 -11.84
CA THR A 228 6.10 -13.95 -11.29
C THR A 228 5.88 -15.30 -12.00
N SER A 229 6.33 -15.43 -13.25
CA SER A 229 6.26 -16.65 -14.05
C SER A 229 7.48 -17.55 -13.80
N GLY A 230 7.26 -18.86 -13.67
CA GLY A 230 8.32 -19.84 -13.38
C GLY A 230 8.71 -19.98 -11.91
N GLN A 231 8.09 -19.21 -11.00
CA GLN A 231 8.08 -19.50 -9.57
C GLN A 231 7.01 -20.56 -9.28
N GLU A 232 7.21 -21.78 -9.80
CA GLU A 232 6.26 -22.90 -9.70
C GLU A 232 5.87 -23.20 -8.24
N TYR A 233 6.66 -22.73 -7.28
CA TYR A 233 6.41 -22.85 -5.84
C TYR A 233 6.37 -21.51 -5.08
N ALA A 234 5.89 -20.42 -5.68
CA ALA A 234 5.17 -19.32 -5.02
C ALA A 234 5.71 -18.63 -3.72
N PHE A 235 6.88 -18.88 -3.15
CA PHE A 235 7.28 -18.19 -1.90
C PHE A 235 7.42 -16.68 -2.06
N ALA A 236 7.90 -16.20 -3.21
CA ALA A 236 8.01 -14.77 -3.46
C ALA A 236 6.65 -14.10 -3.73
N ALA A 237 5.67 -14.82 -4.30
CA ALA A 237 4.30 -14.34 -4.45
C ALA A 237 3.60 -14.14 -3.08
N TRP A 238 4.09 -14.81 -2.02
CA TRP A 238 3.46 -14.87 -0.70
C TRP A 238 4.02 -13.84 0.30
N SER A 239 4.96 -13.00 -0.13
CA SER A 239 5.77 -12.20 0.79
C SER A 239 5.19 -10.84 1.18
N TYR A 240 3.98 -10.45 0.77
CA TYR A 240 3.44 -9.13 1.19
C TYR A 240 3.30 -9.01 2.71
N ARG A 241 2.74 -10.05 3.35
CA ARG A 241 2.68 -10.16 4.82
C ARG A 241 4.07 -10.27 5.44
N GLY A 242 4.94 -11.06 4.82
CA GLY A 242 6.31 -11.29 5.27
C GLY A 242 7.15 -10.02 5.28
N ILE A 243 7.10 -9.27 4.18
CA ILE A 243 7.79 -7.99 4.03
C ILE A 243 7.17 -6.95 4.97
N GLY A 244 5.83 -6.87 5.07
CA GLY A 244 5.16 -5.99 6.03
C GLY A 244 5.59 -6.27 7.47
N ASN A 245 5.60 -7.54 7.89
CA ASN A 245 6.06 -7.96 9.22
C ASN A 245 7.56 -7.72 9.43
N PHE A 246 8.39 -7.94 8.41
CA PHE A 246 9.82 -7.63 8.45
C PHE A 246 10.05 -6.14 8.64
N VAL A 247 9.37 -5.28 7.86
CA VAL A 247 9.43 -3.83 7.99
C VAL A 247 8.96 -3.39 9.37
N HIS A 248 7.86 -3.97 9.86
CA HIS A 248 7.37 -3.69 11.21
C HIS A 248 8.42 -4.01 12.27
N ALA A 249 9.00 -5.20 12.22
CA ALA A 249 10.01 -5.65 13.18
C ALA A 249 11.30 -4.82 13.08
N LEU A 250 11.71 -4.44 11.88
CA LEU A 250 12.85 -3.57 11.64
C LEU A 250 12.63 -2.18 12.27
N LEU A 251 11.41 -1.65 12.18
CA LEU A 251 11.05 -0.32 12.67
C LEU A 251 10.80 -0.25 14.18
N THR A 252 10.22 -1.31 14.76
CA THR A 252 9.92 -1.39 16.19
C THR A 252 11.05 -2.02 17.02
N GLY A 253 12.06 -2.58 16.36
CA GLY A 253 13.17 -3.26 17.01
C GLY A 253 14.14 -2.31 17.72
N ASP A 254 14.29 -2.47 19.04
CA ASP A 254 15.13 -1.64 19.92
C ASP A 254 16.62 -1.59 19.53
N GLN A 255 17.13 -2.56 18.77
CA GLN A 255 18.57 -2.70 18.45
C GLN A 255 18.94 -2.46 16.99
N GLN A 256 18.00 -2.56 16.05
CA GLN A 256 18.27 -2.59 14.60
C GLN A 256 17.65 -1.42 13.82
N GLY A 257 16.58 -0.79 14.34
CA GLY A 257 15.91 0.32 13.65
C GLY A 257 16.83 1.52 13.39
N VAL A 258 17.67 1.89 14.37
CA VAL A 258 18.54 3.08 14.29
C VAL A 258 19.67 2.93 13.24
N ASN A 259 20.08 1.70 12.93
CA ASN A 259 21.17 1.43 11.96
C ASN A 259 20.66 1.05 10.56
N ALA A 260 19.41 0.59 10.41
CA ALA A 260 18.79 0.35 9.12
C ALA A 260 18.26 1.65 8.47
N LEU A 261 17.91 2.65 9.29
CA LEU A 261 17.32 3.93 8.88
C LEU A 261 18.22 4.86 8.04
N PRO A 262 19.53 5.01 8.31
CA PRO A 262 20.41 5.89 7.54
C PRO A 262 20.71 5.40 6.11
N ALA A 263 20.53 4.09 5.85
CA ALA A 263 20.70 3.48 4.53
C ALA A 263 19.49 3.71 3.61
N ILE A 264 18.40 4.26 4.13
CA ILE A 264 17.20 4.55 3.35
C ILE A 264 17.37 5.95 2.77
N MET A 265 17.63 5.97 1.47
CA MET A 265 17.44 7.15 0.63
C MET A 265 16.11 7.83 0.96
N SER A 266 16.15 9.15 1.18
CA SER A 266 15.05 10.08 1.50
C SER A 266 13.85 9.50 2.29
N PRO A 267 13.43 10.10 3.41
CA PRO A 267 12.19 9.72 4.11
C PRO A 267 10.94 9.58 3.21
N PHE A 268 10.97 10.22 2.03
CA PHE A 268 9.93 10.17 1.00
C PHE A 268 9.87 8.84 0.25
N SER A 269 11.01 8.24 -0.09
CA SER A 269 11.09 6.92 -0.72
C SER A 269 10.60 5.85 0.26
N TRP A 270 10.84 6.05 1.55
CA TRP A 270 10.37 5.16 2.61
C TRP A 270 8.84 5.13 2.74
N LEU A 271 8.19 6.30 2.86
CA LEU A 271 6.73 6.39 2.90
C LEU A 271 6.09 5.79 1.66
N PHE A 272 6.71 6.00 0.50
CA PHE A 272 6.28 5.42 -0.77
C PHE A 272 6.23 3.89 -0.72
N HIS A 273 7.27 3.25 -0.19
CA HIS A 273 7.30 1.79 -0.07
C HIS A 273 6.34 1.30 1.00
N ILE A 274 6.29 1.94 2.17
CA ILE A 274 5.39 1.56 3.26
C ILE A 274 3.92 1.72 2.88
N ALA A 275 3.56 2.71 2.07
CA ALA A 275 2.17 2.93 1.68
C ALA A 275 1.53 1.70 1.00
N ALA A 276 2.28 0.98 0.18
CA ALA A 276 1.80 -0.25 -0.44
C ALA A 276 1.53 -1.34 0.60
N TYR A 277 2.36 -1.44 1.64
CA TYR A 277 2.16 -2.38 2.76
C TYR A 277 1.10 -1.90 3.75
N ALA A 278 0.89 -0.58 3.87
CA ALA A 278 -0.11 0.00 4.76
C ALA A 278 -1.51 -0.49 4.42
N HIS A 279 -1.85 -0.65 3.14
CA HIS A 279 -3.12 -1.26 2.70
C HIS A 279 -3.32 -2.65 3.30
N TYR A 280 -2.27 -3.49 3.26
CA TYR A 280 -2.29 -4.84 3.82
C TYR A 280 -2.33 -4.85 5.35
N MET A 281 -1.56 -3.97 6.01
CA MET A 281 -1.46 -3.90 7.47
C MET A 281 -2.71 -3.30 8.13
N ILE A 282 -3.40 -2.41 7.42
CA ILE A 282 -4.72 -1.90 7.77
C ILE A 282 -5.72 -3.06 7.82
N HIS A 283 -5.71 -3.97 6.84
CA HIS A 283 -6.55 -5.17 6.87
C HIS A 283 -6.17 -6.17 7.97
N SER A 284 -4.92 -6.18 8.43
CA SER A 284 -4.45 -7.05 9.52
C SER A 284 -4.52 -6.41 10.92
N GLU A 285 -5.23 -5.29 11.07
CA GLU A 285 -5.48 -4.60 12.35
C GLU A 285 -4.23 -4.05 13.10
N ASP A 286 -3.06 -4.02 12.45
CA ASP A 286 -1.80 -3.57 13.06
C ASP A 286 -1.42 -2.16 12.58
N HIS A 287 -1.94 -1.14 13.26
CA HIS A 287 -1.76 0.27 12.87
C HIS A 287 -0.42 0.88 13.27
N GLN A 288 0.41 0.16 14.04
CA GLN A 288 1.64 0.73 14.62
C GLN A 288 2.66 1.10 13.55
N VAL A 289 2.75 0.34 12.45
CA VAL A 289 3.69 0.62 11.36
C VAL A 289 3.43 1.94 10.66
N CYS A 290 2.17 2.25 10.36
CA CYS A 290 1.82 3.52 9.72
C CYS A 290 2.17 4.71 10.61
N CYS A 291 1.91 4.62 11.92
CA CYS A 291 2.33 5.65 12.87
C CYS A 291 3.84 5.84 12.85
N ILE A 292 4.60 4.75 13.01
CA ILE A 292 6.06 4.80 13.08
C ILE A 292 6.66 5.33 11.77
N ALA A 293 6.12 4.92 10.62
CA ALA A 293 6.57 5.42 9.32
C ALA A 293 6.35 6.93 9.14
N VAL A 294 5.21 7.44 9.62
CA VAL A 294 4.89 8.87 9.56
C VAL A 294 5.71 9.68 10.57
N ASP A 295 5.95 9.13 11.76
CA ASP A 295 6.81 9.71 12.81
C ASP A 295 8.25 9.92 12.29
N LEU A 296 8.78 8.94 11.55
CA LEU A 296 10.12 8.96 10.98
C LEU A 296 10.30 10.01 9.86
N CYS A 297 9.21 10.60 9.38
CA CYS A 297 9.27 11.61 8.32
C CYS A 297 9.43 13.04 8.88
N PRO A 298 10.44 13.81 8.41
CA PRO A 298 10.67 15.16 8.88
C PRO A 298 9.57 16.13 8.41
N GLN A 299 9.15 17.04 9.28
CA GLN A 299 8.12 18.05 8.98
C GLN A 299 8.56 19.02 7.87
N GLY A 300 7.61 19.39 7.01
CA GLY A 300 7.73 20.52 6.08
C GLY A 300 8.69 20.30 4.90
N LYS A 301 9.12 19.07 4.63
CA LYS A 301 10.02 18.73 3.52
C LYS A 301 9.36 17.95 2.39
N LEU A 302 8.11 17.51 2.54
CA LEU A 302 7.36 16.91 1.43
C LEU A 302 6.92 18.02 0.48
N SER A 303 7.71 18.28 -0.55
CA SER A 303 7.26 19.06 -1.71
C SER A 303 6.78 18.10 -2.79
N ILE A 304 5.53 18.22 -3.20
CA ILE A 304 5.00 17.46 -4.34
C ILE A 304 5.17 18.34 -5.56
N ARG A 305 6.10 17.97 -6.45
CA ARG A 305 6.14 18.60 -7.76
C ARG A 305 4.98 18.06 -8.60
N VAL A 306 3.88 18.79 -8.60
CA VAL A 306 2.85 18.66 -9.64
C VAL A 306 3.56 18.91 -10.97
N HIS A 307 3.76 17.85 -11.75
CA HIS A 307 4.48 17.93 -13.03
C HIS A 307 3.83 18.99 -13.92
N LYS A 308 4.59 20.05 -14.21
CA LYS A 308 4.44 20.81 -15.45
C LYS A 308 5.46 20.18 -16.40
N GLU A 309 4.99 19.26 -17.24
CA GLU A 309 5.80 18.53 -18.22
C GLU A 309 6.74 19.47 -18.99
N ASN A 310 8.01 19.08 -19.07
CA ASN A 310 8.95 19.49 -20.11
C ASN A 310 9.97 18.34 -20.28
N ASP A 311 9.47 17.19 -20.74
CA ASP A 311 10.26 15.99 -21.04
C ASP A 311 10.98 16.09 -22.38
N ALA A 312 11.89 17.06 -22.48
CA ALA A 312 12.79 17.18 -23.62
C ALA A 312 14.22 17.32 -23.10
N LYS A 313 14.82 16.21 -22.62
CA LYS A 313 16.27 15.88 -22.58
C LYS A 313 16.61 14.96 -21.39
N ARG A 314 16.51 13.64 -21.54
CA ARG A 314 17.31 12.69 -20.72
C ARG A 314 17.75 11.50 -21.57
N ASN A 315 18.90 11.62 -22.23
CA ASN A 315 19.52 10.56 -23.03
C ASN A 315 20.68 9.84 -22.31
N ASN A 316 20.87 10.03 -21.01
CA ASN A 316 21.88 9.31 -20.23
C ASN A 316 21.21 8.37 -19.22
N PRO A 317 21.69 7.12 -19.07
CA PRO A 317 21.22 6.22 -18.02
C PRO A 317 21.62 6.80 -16.65
N LEU A 318 20.60 7.12 -15.85
CA LEU A 318 20.75 7.62 -14.47
C LEU A 318 21.24 6.47 -13.56
N SER A 319 22.02 6.80 -12.53
CA SER A 319 22.34 5.86 -11.46
C SER A 319 21.07 5.44 -10.70
N PHE A 320 21.08 4.28 -10.04
CA PHE A 320 19.93 3.81 -9.24
C PHE A 320 19.45 4.87 -8.23
N GLN A 321 20.39 5.62 -7.63
CA GLN A 321 20.13 6.72 -6.70
C GLN A 321 19.39 7.90 -7.36
N GLU A 322 19.73 8.24 -8.60
CA GLU A 322 19.06 9.30 -9.36
C GLU A 322 17.70 8.85 -9.91
N GLN A 323 17.55 7.55 -10.22
CA GLN A 323 16.26 6.95 -10.61
C GLN A 323 15.29 6.92 -9.42
N THR A 324 15.73 6.49 -8.22
CA THR A 324 14.93 6.58 -6.98
C THR A 324 14.55 8.02 -6.64
N ALA A 325 15.44 8.97 -6.85
CA ALA A 325 15.12 10.39 -6.68
C ALA A 325 14.02 10.85 -7.66
N SER A 326 14.03 10.37 -8.90
CA SER A 326 12.97 10.67 -9.89
C SER A 326 11.63 10.01 -9.56
N PHE A 327 11.64 8.80 -8.98
CA PHE A 327 10.43 8.22 -8.42
C PHE A 327 9.91 9.06 -7.26
N GLY A 328 10.78 9.63 -6.43
CA GLY A 328 10.39 10.60 -5.39
C GLY A 328 9.61 11.83 -5.90
N GLU A 329 9.56 12.08 -7.22
CA GLU A 329 8.81 13.18 -7.84
C GLU A 329 7.38 12.81 -8.29
N ARG A 330 6.97 11.54 -8.29
CA ARG A 330 5.59 11.12 -8.64
C ARG A 330 4.63 11.36 -7.47
N ASP A 331 3.33 11.51 -7.75
CA ASP A 331 2.31 11.68 -6.70
C ASP A 331 1.97 10.34 -6.03
N TRP A 332 2.66 10.05 -4.94
CA TRP A 332 2.41 8.88 -4.08
C TRP A 332 1.65 9.22 -2.80
N MET A 333 1.50 10.52 -2.51
CA MET A 333 0.78 10.97 -1.32
C MET A 333 -0.72 10.77 -1.50
N SER A 334 -1.23 10.93 -2.72
CA SER A 334 -2.64 10.69 -3.03
C SER A 334 -3.09 9.25 -2.71
N PRO A 335 -2.44 8.19 -3.24
CA PRO A 335 -2.79 6.81 -2.88
C PRO A 335 -2.70 6.52 -1.38
N LEU A 336 -1.65 6.98 -0.70
CA LEU A 336 -1.50 6.76 0.74
C LEU A 336 -2.63 7.43 1.54
N ILE A 337 -2.95 8.69 1.23
CA ILE A 337 -4.06 9.39 1.89
C ILE A 337 -5.38 8.65 1.63
N GLN A 338 -5.63 8.18 0.40
CA GLN A 338 -6.83 7.41 0.08
C GLN A 338 -6.93 6.14 0.93
N VAL A 339 -5.86 5.36 1.04
CA VAL A 339 -5.81 4.15 1.88
C VAL A 339 -6.09 4.47 3.35
N VAL A 340 -5.46 5.52 3.89
CA VAL A 340 -5.69 5.97 5.27
C VAL A 340 -7.13 6.43 5.47
N THR A 341 -7.70 7.17 4.51
CA THR A 341 -9.09 7.63 4.60
C THR A 341 -10.10 6.49 4.46
N ASN A 342 -9.83 5.47 3.65
CA ASN A 342 -10.67 4.28 3.57
C ASN A 342 -10.66 3.53 4.90
N ALA A 343 -9.48 3.36 5.52
CA ALA A 343 -9.35 2.75 6.84
C ALA A 343 -10.13 3.51 7.94
N MET A 344 -10.20 4.84 7.87
CA MET A 344 -11.04 5.65 8.78
C MET A 344 -12.52 5.32 8.68
N VAL A 345 -13.01 4.84 7.53
CA VAL A 345 -14.42 4.49 7.32
C VAL A 345 -14.67 3.00 7.57
N SER A 346 -13.77 2.14 7.09
CA SER A 346 -13.97 0.68 7.07
C SER A 346 -13.69 -0.03 8.40
N PHE A 347 -12.92 0.57 9.32
CA PHE A 347 -12.62 -0.12 10.59
C PHE A 347 -13.85 -0.25 11.50
N PRO A 348 -14.07 -1.41 12.14
CA PRO A 348 -15.21 -1.62 13.02
C PRO A 348 -15.07 -0.85 14.34
N GLU A 349 -13.85 -0.76 14.89
CA GLU A 349 -13.60 -0.11 16.18
C GLU A 349 -13.42 1.42 16.05
N ALA A 350 -14.12 2.18 16.89
CA ALA A 350 -14.01 3.65 16.91
C ALA A 350 -12.63 4.15 17.36
N SER A 351 -11.97 3.44 18.28
CA SER A 351 -10.61 3.71 18.74
C SER A 351 -9.62 3.68 17.58
N ARG A 352 -9.70 2.64 16.74
CA ARG A 352 -8.86 2.46 15.55
C ARG A 352 -9.13 3.52 14.49
N ARG A 353 -10.40 3.83 14.20
CA ARG A 353 -10.78 4.96 13.32
C ARG A 353 -10.17 6.29 13.79
N SER A 354 -10.17 6.55 15.10
CA SER A 354 -9.58 7.76 15.70
C SER A 354 -8.05 7.79 15.57
N SER A 355 -7.38 6.67 15.82
CA SER A 355 -5.92 6.55 15.62
C SER A 355 -5.54 6.79 14.16
N THR A 356 -6.28 6.23 13.20
CA THR A 356 -6.05 6.47 11.77
C THR A 356 -6.22 7.94 11.38
N LEU A 357 -7.19 8.65 11.97
CA LEU A 357 -7.33 10.09 11.79
C LEU A 357 -6.12 10.86 12.35
N ALA A 358 -5.53 10.42 13.46
CA ALA A 358 -4.31 11.02 14.00
C ALA A 358 -3.13 10.84 13.04
N VAL A 359 -2.97 9.63 12.47
CA VAL A 359 -1.97 9.35 11.42
C VAL A 359 -2.17 10.25 10.21
N LEU A 360 -3.42 10.40 9.75
CA LEU A 360 -3.74 11.30 8.62
C LEU A 360 -3.34 12.75 8.93
N LYS A 361 -3.69 13.25 10.12
CA LYS A 361 -3.32 14.60 10.56
C LYS A 361 -1.82 14.79 10.58
N GLU A 362 -1.09 13.81 11.08
CA GLU A 362 0.35 13.89 11.14
C GLU A 362 0.96 13.85 9.72
N LEU A 363 0.56 12.91 8.88
CA LEU A 363 1.03 12.78 7.49
C LEU A 363 0.83 14.09 6.72
N ILE A 364 -0.39 14.64 6.79
CA ILE A 364 -0.73 15.90 6.10
C ILE A 364 0.08 17.08 6.67
N SER A 365 0.38 17.09 7.97
CA SER A 365 1.19 18.15 8.59
C SER A 365 2.62 18.21 8.05
N LYS A 366 3.16 17.09 7.54
CA LYS A 366 4.51 17.02 6.98
C LYS A 366 4.62 17.70 5.59
N LEU A 367 3.50 17.95 4.91
CA LEU A 367 3.45 18.60 3.60
C LEU A 367 3.65 20.12 3.68
N VAL A 368 4.34 20.66 2.67
CA VAL A 368 4.42 22.12 2.46
C VAL A 368 3.02 22.66 2.16
N VAL A 369 2.66 23.78 2.77
CA VAL A 369 1.30 24.37 2.74
C VAL A 369 0.73 24.53 1.32
N ASN A 370 1.53 25.04 0.37
CA ASN A 370 1.07 25.25 -1.00
C ASN A 370 0.85 23.94 -1.76
N ASP A 371 1.75 22.96 -1.60
CA ASP A 371 1.64 21.66 -2.28
C ASP A 371 0.50 20.83 -1.69
N ARG A 372 0.33 20.92 -0.36
CA ARG A 372 -0.80 20.35 0.35
C ARG A 372 -2.14 20.84 -0.20
N PHE A 373 -2.26 22.11 -0.57
CA PHE A 373 -3.49 22.62 -1.20
C PHE A 373 -3.83 21.84 -2.48
N TRP A 374 -2.88 21.72 -3.40
CA TRP A 374 -3.10 21.09 -4.69
C TRP A 374 -3.39 19.59 -4.55
N LEU A 375 -2.67 18.91 -3.66
CA LEU A 375 -2.91 17.51 -3.32
C LEU A 375 -4.33 17.31 -2.75
N LEU A 376 -4.70 18.09 -1.73
CA LEU A 376 -6.00 17.97 -1.09
C LEU A 376 -7.15 18.36 -2.02
N GLN A 377 -6.94 19.32 -2.93
CA GLN A 377 -7.95 19.69 -3.91
C GLN A 377 -8.40 18.49 -4.75
N ASP A 378 -7.45 17.74 -5.33
CA ASP A 378 -7.77 16.58 -6.15
C ASP A 378 -8.46 15.48 -5.33
N LEU A 379 -7.95 15.21 -4.12
CA LEU A 379 -8.50 14.21 -3.21
C LEU A 379 -9.92 14.55 -2.73
N ILE A 380 -10.21 15.82 -2.41
CA ILE A 380 -11.55 16.28 -2.02
C ILE A 380 -12.54 16.09 -3.17
N MET A 381 -12.15 16.46 -4.40
CA MET A 381 -13.00 16.38 -5.59
C MET A 381 -13.29 14.93 -6.02
N LYS A 382 -12.40 13.98 -5.69
CA LYS A 382 -12.58 12.56 -5.98
C LYS A 382 -13.17 11.77 -4.81
N CYS A 383 -13.33 12.38 -3.64
CA CYS A 383 -13.77 11.67 -2.44
C CYS A 383 -15.23 11.19 -2.57
N PRO A 384 -15.52 9.89 -2.33
CA PRO A 384 -16.88 9.37 -2.36
C PRO A 384 -17.63 9.58 -1.03
N TYR A 385 -16.94 9.93 0.06
CA TYR A 385 -17.52 10.07 1.40
C TYR A 385 -17.52 11.54 1.85
N GLY A 386 -18.71 12.12 2.07
CA GLY A 386 -18.86 13.54 2.44
C GLY A 386 -18.14 13.91 3.74
N ASN A 387 -18.24 13.07 4.77
CA ASN A 387 -17.56 13.26 6.05
C ASN A 387 -16.02 13.23 5.94
N VAL A 388 -15.44 12.32 5.15
CA VAL A 388 -13.99 12.28 4.87
C VAL A 388 -13.57 13.50 4.08
N GLY A 389 -14.33 13.88 3.05
CA GLY A 389 -14.09 15.11 2.29
C GLY A 389 -14.09 16.33 3.21
N ALA A 390 -14.97 16.39 4.20
CA ALA A 390 -15.03 17.47 5.18
C ALA A 390 -13.76 17.53 6.03
N VAL A 391 -13.24 16.38 6.50
CA VAL A 391 -11.95 16.30 7.22
C VAL A 391 -10.81 16.80 6.35
N LEU A 392 -10.76 16.43 5.07
CA LEU A 392 -9.72 16.92 4.15
C LEU A 392 -9.81 18.44 3.94
N LEU A 393 -11.03 18.95 3.77
CA LEU A 393 -11.29 20.38 3.61
C LEU A 393 -10.97 21.19 4.88
N ASP A 394 -11.07 20.57 6.05
CA ASP A 394 -10.68 21.19 7.31
C ASP A 394 -9.18 21.48 7.41
N PHE A 395 -8.33 20.66 6.80
CA PHE A 395 -6.90 20.99 6.66
C PHE A 395 -6.69 22.21 5.76
N VAL A 396 -7.39 22.26 4.62
CA VAL A 396 -7.37 23.42 3.69
C VAL A 396 -7.82 24.69 4.42
N ARG A 397 -8.89 24.60 5.23
CA ARG A 397 -9.39 25.71 6.04
C ARG A 397 -8.37 26.16 7.09
N GLY A 398 -7.77 25.21 7.82
CA GLY A 398 -6.72 25.51 8.80
C GLY A 398 -5.52 26.22 8.18
N ASP A 399 -5.14 25.84 6.97
CA ASP A 399 -4.07 26.48 6.23
C ASP A 399 -4.45 27.85 5.69
N ALA A 400 -5.66 28.01 5.16
CA ALA A 400 -6.17 29.31 4.78
C ALA A 400 -6.07 30.29 5.95
N VAL A 401 -6.51 29.87 7.15
CA VAL A 401 -6.39 30.71 8.36
C VAL A 401 -4.94 31.09 8.64
N LYS A 402 -3.99 30.14 8.58
CA LYS A 402 -2.56 30.40 8.80
C LYS A 402 -1.98 31.36 7.75
N VAL A 403 -2.24 31.13 6.48
CA VAL A 403 -1.70 31.92 5.35
C VAL A 403 -2.25 33.35 5.36
N TRP A 404 -3.53 33.53 5.67
CA TRP A 404 -4.16 34.85 5.75
C TRP A 404 -3.80 35.61 7.04
N SER A 405 -3.37 34.91 8.09
CA SER A 405 -2.93 35.53 9.35
C SER A 405 -1.43 35.84 9.38
N ALA A 406 -0.63 35.22 8.50
CA ALA A 406 0.81 35.46 8.41
C ALA A 406 1.13 36.75 7.63
N SER A 407 1.91 37.64 8.23
CA SER A 407 2.28 38.96 7.69
C SER A 407 3.30 38.93 6.53
N GLY A 408 3.84 37.76 6.16
CA GLY A 408 4.95 37.64 5.22
C GLY A 408 4.84 36.55 4.16
N MET A 409 3.67 35.94 3.93
CA MET A 409 3.53 34.87 2.93
C MET A 409 3.20 35.37 1.52
N ASN A 410 3.90 34.77 0.56
CA ASN A 410 3.84 34.93 -0.90
C ASN A 410 2.41 35.20 -1.42
N GLU A 411 2.23 36.30 -2.17
CA GLU A 411 0.98 36.59 -2.90
C GLU A 411 0.60 35.49 -3.89
N GLN A 412 1.57 34.65 -4.28
CA GLN A 412 1.41 33.49 -5.15
C GLN A 412 0.82 32.25 -4.44
N SER A 413 0.44 32.35 -3.16
CA SER A 413 -0.17 31.21 -2.45
C SER A 413 -1.55 30.87 -3.02
N PRO A 414 -1.87 29.58 -3.24
CA PRO A 414 -3.18 29.19 -3.79
C PRO A 414 -4.36 29.67 -2.93
N PHE A 415 -4.15 29.81 -1.62
CA PHE A 415 -5.13 30.31 -0.65
C PHE A 415 -5.48 31.80 -0.80
N LYS A 416 -4.64 32.59 -1.49
CA LYS A 416 -4.87 34.02 -1.79
C LYS A 416 -5.21 34.28 -3.27
N SER A 417 -5.32 33.21 -4.05
CA SER A 417 -5.61 33.24 -5.50
C SER A 417 -7.02 32.71 -5.81
N THR A 418 -7.40 32.71 -7.08
CA THR A 418 -8.66 32.11 -7.55
C THR A 418 -8.75 30.59 -7.32
N ALA A 419 -7.62 29.91 -7.07
CA ALA A 419 -7.59 28.46 -6.87
C ALA A 419 -8.50 27.98 -5.73
N VAL A 420 -8.50 28.67 -4.57
CA VAL A 420 -9.37 28.29 -3.44
C VAL A 420 -10.86 28.51 -3.76
N CYS A 421 -11.18 29.52 -4.57
CA CYS A 421 -12.55 29.76 -5.03
C CYS A 421 -13.00 28.65 -5.98
N LEU A 422 -12.16 28.24 -6.93
CA LEU A 422 -12.44 27.13 -7.84
C LEU A 422 -12.62 25.79 -7.12
N LEU A 423 -11.83 25.52 -6.07
CA LEU A 423 -12.02 24.37 -5.19
C LEU A 423 -13.44 24.40 -4.58
N LEU A 424 -13.81 25.49 -3.90
CA LEU A 424 -15.12 25.61 -3.27
C LEU A 424 -16.27 25.46 -4.28
N GLN A 425 -16.15 26.11 -5.44
CA GLN A 425 -17.13 26.03 -6.51
C GLN A 425 -17.29 24.59 -7.02
N GLY A 426 -16.18 23.92 -7.32
CA GLY A 426 -16.18 22.54 -7.81
C GLY A 426 -16.79 21.57 -6.79
N THR A 427 -16.34 21.66 -5.53
CA THR A 427 -16.80 20.77 -4.46
C THR A 427 -18.28 20.97 -4.15
N LEU A 428 -18.73 22.23 -4.03
CA LEU A 428 -20.16 22.53 -3.82
C LEU A 428 -21.02 22.12 -5.02
N SER A 429 -20.51 22.27 -6.24
CA SER A 429 -21.25 21.88 -7.45
C SER A 429 -21.50 20.38 -7.48
N GLN A 430 -20.49 19.56 -7.17
CA GLN A 430 -20.64 18.11 -7.08
C GLN A 430 -21.52 17.69 -5.91
N ALA A 431 -21.32 18.28 -4.73
CA ALA A 431 -22.14 17.98 -3.55
C ALA A 431 -23.61 18.35 -3.79
N ALA A 432 -23.88 19.41 -4.55
CA ALA A 432 -25.23 19.82 -4.93
C ALA A 432 -25.93 18.82 -5.84
N GLU A 433 -25.21 17.95 -6.56
CA GLU A 433 -25.78 16.87 -7.38
C GLU A 433 -26.05 15.60 -6.57
N ARG A 434 -25.25 15.35 -5.52
CA ARG A 434 -25.30 14.16 -4.67
C ARG A 434 -26.40 14.25 -3.59
N ASP A 435 -26.47 13.23 -2.73
CA ASP A 435 -27.35 13.24 -1.56
C ASP A 435 -26.88 14.29 -0.54
N LEU A 436 -27.75 15.26 -0.25
CA LEU A 436 -27.42 16.38 0.64
C LEU A 436 -27.22 15.95 2.09
N ALA A 437 -27.87 14.87 2.55
CA ALA A 437 -27.69 14.38 3.92
C ALA A 437 -26.30 13.78 4.10
N LEU A 438 -25.88 12.90 3.16
CA LEU A 438 -24.56 12.27 3.17
C LEU A 438 -23.39 13.27 2.98
N TYR A 439 -23.67 14.42 2.35
CA TYR A 439 -22.68 15.47 2.07
C TYR A 439 -22.81 16.69 2.96
N ALA A 440 -23.69 16.67 3.98
CA ALA A 440 -23.96 17.82 4.84
C ALA A 440 -22.69 18.38 5.50
N ASP A 441 -21.82 17.50 6.01
CA ASP A 441 -20.57 17.89 6.67
C ASP A 441 -19.58 18.57 5.70
N LEU A 442 -19.50 18.08 4.47
CA LEU A 442 -18.63 18.66 3.43
C LEU A 442 -19.13 20.04 3.03
N ILE A 443 -20.45 20.17 2.79
CA ILE A 443 -21.07 21.44 2.42
C ILE A 443 -20.90 22.43 3.58
N ALA A 444 -21.16 22.03 4.82
CA ALA A 444 -20.96 22.88 6.00
C ALA A 444 -19.50 23.37 6.12
N SER A 445 -18.53 22.50 5.85
CA SER A 445 -17.10 22.84 5.83
C SER A 445 -16.75 23.82 4.70
N CYS A 446 -17.32 23.63 3.51
CA CYS A 446 -17.20 24.58 2.38
C CYS A 446 -17.78 25.95 2.74
N LEU A 447 -18.97 25.99 3.34
CA LEU A 447 -19.62 27.23 3.78
C LEU A 447 -18.80 27.94 4.87
N SER A 448 -18.19 27.19 5.79
CA SER A 448 -17.31 27.76 6.82
C SER A 448 -16.09 28.46 6.20
N LEU A 449 -15.41 27.79 5.26
CA LEU A 449 -14.28 28.37 4.54
C LEU A 449 -14.70 29.55 3.66
N LEU A 450 -15.86 29.45 2.99
CA LEU A 450 -16.43 30.54 2.19
C LEU A 450 -16.67 31.80 3.03
N ARG A 451 -17.28 31.66 4.21
CA ARG A 451 -17.48 32.79 5.14
C ARG A 451 -16.15 33.40 5.57
N PHE A 452 -15.17 32.56 5.91
CA PHE A 452 -13.84 33.02 6.31
C PHE A 452 -13.19 33.86 5.20
N LEU A 453 -13.18 33.35 3.96
CA LEU A 453 -12.63 34.06 2.80
C LEU A 453 -13.41 35.34 2.51
N TYR A 454 -14.74 35.30 2.53
CA TYR A 454 -15.57 36.48 2.31
C TYR A 454 -15.25 37.60 3.32
N ILE A 455 -15.06 37.27 4.60
CA ILE A 455 -14.69 38.25 5.64
C ILE A 455 -13.28 38.82 5.44
N ARG A 456 -12.32 37.99 5.03
CA ARG A 456 -10.89 38.35 4.99
C ARG A 456 -10.44 38.96 3.67
N ASP A 457 -10.95 38.47 2.55
CA ASP A 457 -10.61 38.91 1.20
C ASP A 457 -11.39 40.18 0.84
N LYS A 458 -10.92 41.32 1.37
CA LYS A 458 -11.52 42.64 1.11
C LYS A 458 -11.28 43.13 -0.31
N ASP A 459 -10.12 42.80 -0.86
CA ASP A 459 -9.69 43.23 -2.19
C ASP A 459 -10.19 42.28 -3.30
N ASN A 460 -10.91 41.22 -2.92
CA ASN A 460 -11.47 40.21 -3.81
C ASN A 460 -10.41 39.52 -4.68
N THR A 461 -9.21 39.26 -4.14
CA THR A 461 -8.11 38.63 -4.88
C THR A 461 -8.41 37.18 -5.25
N THR A 462 -9.21 36.49 -4.43
CA THR A 462 -9.67 35.13 -4.69
C THR A 462 -10.86 35.08 -5.65
N GLY A 463 -11.51 36.22 -5.90
CA GLY A 463 -12.73 36.31 -6.69
C GLY A 463 -14.00 35.87 -5.97
N VAL A 464 -13.94 35.53 -4.67
CA VAL A 464 -15.07 35.00 -3.88
C VAL A 464 -16.27 35.96 -3.80
N ARG A 465 -16.05 37.27 -3.86
CA ARG A 465 -17.11 38.30 -3.84
C ARG A 465 -17.73 38.54 -5.22
N THR A 466 -17.18 37.94 -6.27
CA THR A 466 -17.63 38.15 -7.64
C THR A 466 -18.95 37.39 -7.87
N LYS A 467 -20.00 38.13 -8.24
CA LYS A 467 -21.30 37.57 -8.62
C LYS A 467 -21.33 37.36 -10.13
N ASN A 468 -20.74 36.26 -10.61
CA ASN A 468 -20.86 35.86 -12.01
C ASN A 468 -22.25 35.26 -12.27
N ALA A 469 -22.81 35.56 -13.44
CA ALA A 469 -24.15 35.14 -13.83
C ALA A 469 -24.24 33.66 -14.24
N ASP A 470 -23.11 33.05 -14.65
CA ASP A 470 -23.06 31.65 -15.11
C ASP A 470 -22.05 30.82 -14.28
N CYS A 471 -22.54 29.74 -13.70
CA CYS A 471 -21.82 28.69 -12.97
C CYS A 471 -21.05 29.15 -11.71
N GLY A 472 -21.27 30.35 -11.19
CA GLY A 472 -20.56 30.87 -10.02
C GLY A 472 -20.98 30.22 -8.69
N ILE A 473 -20.15 30.36 -7.64
CA ILE A 473 -20.45 29.85 -6.27
C ILE A 473 -21.87 30.23 -5.82
N TRP A 474 -22.32 31.46 -6.12
CA TRP A 474 -23.62 31.96 -5.69
C TRP A 474 -24.80 31.22 -6.32
N GLU A 475 -24.70 30.85 -7.59
CA GLU A 475 -25.71 30.03 -8.28
C GLU A 475 -25.78 28.63 -7.66
N VAL A 476 -24.61 28.04 -7.38
CA VAL A 476 -24.52 26.72 -6.74
C VAL A 476 -25.16 26.74 -5.35
N LEU A 477 -24.93 27.79 -4.55
CA LEU A 477 -25.56 27.95 -3.23
C LEU A 477 -27.08 28.09 -3.33
N ALA A 478 -27.58 28.87 -4.29
CA ALA A 478 -29.01 29.00 -4.52
C ALA A 478 -29.64 27.65 -4.88
N ARG A 479 -28.98 26.87 -5.74
CA ARG A 479 -29.40 25.52 -6.12
C ARG A 479 -29.42 24.54 -4.93
N ILE A 480 -28.39 24.58 -4.08
CA ILE A 480 -28.36 23.78 -2.83
C ILE A 480 -29.53 24.20 -1.93
N SER A 481 -29.79 25.49 -1.76
CA SER A 481 -30.91 26.00 -0.95
C SER A 481 -32.26 25.49 -1.45
N THR A 482 -32.51 25.56 -2.76
CA THR A 482 -33.75 25.03 -3.36
C THR A 482 -33.90 23.54 -3.13
N ARG A 483 -32.85 22.73 -3.38
CA ARG A 483 -32.90 21.28 -3.15
C ARG A 483 -33.07 20.93 -1.66
N LEU A 484 -32.43 21.67 -0.77
CA LEU A 484 -32.50 21.45 0.67
C LEU A 484 -33.91 21.71 1.20
N LEU A 485 -34.56 22.78 0.75
CA LEU A 485 -35.96 23.07 1.08
C LEU A 485 -36.89 21.96 0.62
N VAL A 486 -36.70 21.44 -0.61
CA VAL A 486 -37.47 20.29 -1.11
C VAL A 486 -37.27 19.07 -0.22
N LYS A 487 -36.02 18.72 0.11
CA LYS A 487 -35.69 17.57 0.96
C LYS A 487 -36.27 17.68 2.37
N ILE A 488 -36.18 18.84 3.00
CA ILE A 488 -36.77 19.08 4.33
C ILE A 488 -38.29 18.91 4.27
N ASN A 489 -38.94 19.48 3.25
CA ASN A 489 -40.39 19.34 3.06
C ASN A 489 -40.80 17.88 2.85
N GLU A 490 -40.07 17.13 2.01
CA GLU A 490 -40.27 15.68 1.82
C GLU A 490 -40.18 14.95 3.17
N SER A 491 -39.11 15.14 3.94
CA SER A 491 -38.93 14.49 5.25
C SER A 491 -40.01 14.85 6.27
N THR A 492 -40.55 16.07 6.25
CA THR A 492 -41.67 16.46 7.13
C THR A 492 -43.01 15.88 6.69
N SER A 493 -43.21 15.64 5.39
CA SER A 493 -44.48 15.15 4.83
C SER A 493 -44.74 13.65 5.06
N TYR A 494 -43.69 12.86 5.29
CA TYR A 494 -43.81 11.43 5.64
C TYR A 494 -43.98 11.16 7.15
N GLY A 495 -43.98 12.22 7.99
CA GLY A 495 -44.01 12.12 9.46
C GLY A 495 -45.38 11.92 10.11
N GLU A 496 -46.47 11.73 9.36
CA GLU A 496 -47.81 11.52 9.94
C GLU A 496 -48.13 10.07 10.35
N SER A 497 -47.20 9.12 10.19
CA SER A 497 -47.40 7.73 10.63
C SER A 497 -46.30 7.24 11.58
N GLY A 498 -46.49 7.46 12.88
CA GLY A 498 -45.84 6.70 13.96
C GLY A 498 -44.76 7.46 14.74
N PRO A 499 -44.79 7.46 16.09
CA PRO A 499 -43.86 8.25 16.89
C PRO A 499 -42.61 7.42 17.24
N HIS A 500 -41.68 7.15 16.31
CA HIS A 500 -40.33 6.71 16.66
C HIS A 500 -39.33 7.00 15.53
N CYS A 501 -38.19 7.61 15.91
CA CYS A 501 -37.03 7.99 15.11
C CYS A 501 -37.20 9.27 14.26
N ILE A 502 -36.82 10.43 14.82
CA ILE A 502 -36.33 11.53 13.99
C ILE A 502 -35.09 10.98 13.30
N ASP A 503 -35.20 10.76 12.00
CA ASP A 503 -34.11 10.24 11.19
C ASP A 503 -32.88 11.13 11.35
N ASN A 504 -31.69 10.56 11.57
CA ASN A 504 -30.45 11.32 11.75
C ASN A 504 -30.25 12.32 10.60
N ASP A 505 -30.67 11.94 9.40
CA ASP A 505 -30.63 12.73 8.18
C ASP A 505 -31.41 14.05 8.31
N PHE A 506 -32.58 14.07 8.96
CA PHE A 506 -33.35 15.30 9.15
C PHE A 506 -32.59 16.33 10.01
N THR A 507 -31.90 15.86 11.05
CA THR A 507 -31.08 16.72 11.91
C THR A 507 -29.92 17.31 11.12
N HIS A 508 -29.24 16.52 10.28
CA HIS A 508 -28.15 16.99 9.42
C HIS A 508 -28.64 18.03 8.40
N LEU A 509 -29.81 17.82 7.79
CA LEU A 509 -30.40 18.76 6.83
C LEU A 509 -30.78 20.10 7.49
N MET A 510 -31.32 20.09 8.71
CA MET A 510 -31.64 21.32 9.46
C MET A 510 -30.38 22.11 9.85
N ILE A 511 -29.31 21.43 10.28
CA ILE A 511 -28.03 22.08 10.56
C ILE A 511 -27.46 22.72 9.29
N LEU A 512 -27.57 22.01 8.15
CA LEU A 512 -27.13 22.51 6.87
C LEU A 512 -27.92 23.75 6.43
N GLU A 513 -29.23 23.77 6.64
CA GLU A 513 -30.09 24.92 6.31
C GLU A 513 -29.67 26.16 7.09
N ALA A 514 -29.52 26.04 8.41
CA ALA A 514 -29.09 27.14 9.26
C ALA A 514 -27.70 27.67 8.84
N SER A 515 -26.79 26.76 8.49
CA SER A 515 -25.45 27.06 8.00
C SER A 515 -25.49 27.80 6.66
N LEU A 516 -26.33 27.36 5.73
CA LEU A 516 -26.47 27.96 4.39
C LEU A 516 -27.12 29.35 4.48
N SER A 517 -28.24 29.46 5.21
CA SER A 517 -28.96 30.71 5.43
C SER A 517 -28.08 31.76 6.11
N SER A 518 -27.28 31.37 7.12
CA SER A 518 -26.27 32.24 7.74
C SER A 518 -25.20 32.71 6.74
N THR A 519 -24.74 31.83 5.86
CA THR A 519 -23.71 32.16 4.85
C THR A 519 -24.26 33.13 3.81
N MET A 520 -25.44 32.85 3.26
CA MET A 520 -26.08 33.70 2.27
C MET A 520 -26.46 35.06 2.87
N GLY A 521 -26.91 35.09 4.13
CA GLY A 521 -27.21 36.33 4.85
C GLY A 521 -25.99 37.21 5.10
N LEU A 522 -24.81 36.62 5.37
CA LEU A 522 -23.56 37.38 5.54
C LEU A 522 -23.06 37.98 4.22
N CYS A 523 -23.37 37.34 3.09
CA CYS A 523 -22.78 37.68 1.79
C CYS A 523 -23.68 38.50 0.87
N ASN A 524 -24.92 38.74 1.31
CA ASN A 524 -25.84 39.73 0.76
C ASN A 524 -25.58 41.09 1.39
#